data_AF-A0A6L7V293-F1
#
_entry.id   AF-A0A6L7V293-F1
#
_cell.length_a   1.000
_cell.length_b   1.000
_cell.length_c   1.000
_cell.angle_alpha   90.00
_cell.angle_beta   90.00
_cell.angle_gamma   90.00
#
_symmetry.space_group_name_H-M   'P 1'
#
loop_
_entity.id
_entity.type
_entity.pdbx_description
1 polymer ?
#
loop_
_entity_poly.entity_id
_entity_poly.type
_entity_poly.pdbx_seq_one_letter_code
_entity_poly.pdbx_strand_id
1 'polypeptide(L)'
;MATNNIAADNSDSTERLSALVARLGAEDVKRTLGGGWTIGFALAHLAFWDARQVAALERVASGEPFPSEDLATNAALEAIADAFNPDTIGQAAVDAARQLDAVVETLTPDQVGALTGSGKSYAIARAPHREEHIRQIEDALG
;
A
#
# COMPACT_ATOMS: atom_id res chain seq x y z
N MET A 1 23.38 23.82 -18.94
CA MET A 1 23.06 22.51 -18.33
C MET A 1 22.12 22.80 -17.18
N ALA A 2 20.84 22.47 -17.31
CA ALA A 2 19.87 22.69 -16.23
C ALA A 2 20.27 21.81 -15.05
N THR A 3 20.78 22.40 -13.98
CA THR A 3 20.77 21.75 -12.68
C THR A 3 19.32 21.54 -12.32
N ASN A 4 18.89 20.28 -12.45
CA ASN A 4 17.57 19.79 -12.06
C ASN A 4 17.32 20.23 -10.61
N ASN A 5 16.41 21.19 -10.38
CA ASN A 5 16.17 21.72 -9.04
C ASN A 5 15.15 20.86 -8.29
N ILE A 6 15.42 19.56 -8.20
CA ILE A 6 14.52 18.53 -7.63
C ILE A 6 14.01 18.97 -6.26
N ALA A 7 14.87 19.54 -5.43
CA ALA A 7 14.50 19.99 -4.09
C ALA A 7 13.49 21.15 -4.11
N ALA A 8 13.67 22.15 -4.97
CA ALA A 8 12.70 23.24 -5.08
C ALA A 8 11.40 22.79 -5.75
N ASP A 9 11.46 21.97 -6.80
CA ASP A 9 10.26 21.44 -7.46
C ASP A 9 9.41 20.62 -6.49
N ASN A 10 10.06 19.80 -5.64
CA ASN A 10 9.40 19.08 -4.56
C ASN A 10 8.78 20.04 -3.54
N SER A 11 9.55 21.04 -3.08
CA SER A 11 9.07 22.04 -2.11
C SER A 11 7.83 22.79 -2.62
N ASP A 12 7.87 23.28 -3.86
CA ASP A 12 6.76 24.00 -4.50
C ASP A 12 5.51 23.11 -4.60
N SER A 13 5.69 21.84 -4.97
CA SER A 13 4.60 20.86 -5.03
C SER A 13 4.02 20.57 -3.65
N THR A 14 4.86 20.40 -2.62
CA THR A 14 4.45 20.20 -1.23
C THR A 14 3.66 21.39 -0.69
N GLU A 15 4.09 22.62 -0.97
CA GLU A 15 3.35 23.83 -0.57
C GLU A 15 1.96 23.88 -1.22
N ARG A 16 1.88 23.51 -2.50
CA ARG A 16 0.62 23.43 -3.24
C ARG A 16 -0.32 22.36 -2.68
N LEU A 17 0.21 21.19 -2.34
CA LEU A 17 -0.55 20.10 -1.72
C LEU A 17 -1.06 20.52 -0.33
N SER A 18 -0.21 21.17 0.48
CA SER A 18 -0.58 21.69 1.79
C SER A 18 -1.73 22.70 1.69
N ALA A 19 -1.61 23.69 0.79
CA ALA A 19 -2.66 24.68 0.55
C ALA A 19 -3.97 24.05 0.01
N LEU A 20 -3.87 22.98 -0.79
CA LEU A 20 -5.02 22.21 -1.25
C LEU A 20 -5.70 21.47 -0.09
N VAL A 21 -4.96 20.74 0.74
CA VAL A 21 -5.53 19.96 1.85
C VAL A 21 -6.18 20.89 2.88
N ALA A 22 -5.56 22.04 3.18
CA ALA A 22 -6.09 23.02 4.12
C ALA A 22 -7.48 23.58 3.76
N ARG A 23 -7.89 23.50 2.48
CA ARG A 23 -9.21 23.97 2.01
C ARG A 23 -10.21 22.85 1.74
N LEU A 24 -9.86 21.58 1.89
CA LEU A 24 -10.76 20.46 1.66
C LEU A 24 -11.60 20.17 2.91
N GLY A 25 -12.90 20.00 2.72
CA GLY A 25 -13.82 19.45 3.72
C GLY A 25 -14.09 17.95 3.54
N ALA A 26 -14.79 17.37 4.52
CA ALA A 26 -15.15 15.94 4.53
C ALA A 26 -16.01 15.50 3.34
N GLU A 27 -16.81 16.39 2.75
CA GLU A 27 -17.57 16.09 1.53
C GLU A 27 -16.72 16.23 0.27
N ASP A 28 -15.69 17.06 0.28
CA ASP A 28 -14.79 17.21 -0.86
C ASP A 28 -13.99 15.92 -1.08
N VAL A 29 -13.50 15.28 -0.01
CA VAL A 29 -12.71 14.04 -0.12
C VAL A 29 -13.50 12.89 -0.73
N LYS A 30 -14.83 12.91 -0.67
CA LYS A 30 -15.70 11.90 -1.28
C LYS A 30 -15.93 12.12 -2.78
N ARG A 31 -15.58 13.29 -3.32
CA ARG A 31 -15.80 13.59 -4.74
C ARG A 31 -14.96 12.69 -5.62
N THR A 32 -15.57 12.19 -6.69
CA THR A 32 -14.88 11.36 -7.69
C THR A 32 -13.98 12.18 -8.60
N LEU A 33 -12.83 11.61 -8.95
CA LEU A 33 -11.91 12.06 -9.98
C LEU A 33 -12.05 11.25 -11.28
N GLY A 34 -13.03 10.34 -11.35
CA GLY A 34 -13.18 9.37 -12.45
C GLY A 34 -12.36 8.09 -12.24
N GLY A 35 -12.68 7.03 -13.00
CA GLY A 35 -11.93 5.77 -12.95
C GLY A 35 -11.95 5.04 -11.59
N GLY A 36 -12.96 5.29 -10.76
CA GLY A 36 -13.05 4.75 -9.39
C GLY A 36 -12.27 5.56 -8.34
N TRP A 37 -11.54 6.60 -8.74
CA TRP A 37 -10.79 7.44 -7.80
C TRP A 37 -11.70 8.49 -7.15
N THR A 38 -11.48 8.73 -5.87
CA THR A 38 -11.96 9.91 -5.15
C THR A 38 -10.79 10.84 -4.80
N ILE A 39 -11.07 12.07 -4.40
CA ILE A 39 -10.03 12.97 -3.86
C ILE A 39 -9.34 12.32 -2.65
N GLY A 40 -10.11 11.70 -1.75
CA GLY A 40 -9.55 10.98 -0.59
C GLY A 40 -8.64 9.83 -1.01
N PHE A 41 -9.03 9.05 -2.01
CA PHE A 41 -8.18 7.98 -2.54
C PHE A 41 -6.87 8.53 -3.15
N ALA A 42 -6.93 9.64 -3.88
CA ALA A 42 -5.73 10.28 -4.43
C ALA A 42 -4.78 10.79 -3.33
N LEU A 43 -5.31 11.35 -2.25
CA LEU A 43 -4.51 11.80 -1.10
C LEU A 43 -3.86 10.62 -0.37
N ALA A 44 -4.62 9.53 -0.14
CA ALA A 44 -4.07 8.31 0.44
C ALA A 44 -2.98 7.69 -0.45
N HIS A 45 -3.16 7.72 -1.77
CA HIS A 45 -2.17 7.26 -2.74
C HIS A 45 -0.87 8.09 -2.67
N LEU A 46 -0.96 9.42 -2.58
CA LEU A 46 0.20 10.29 -2.39
C LEU A 46 0.93 9.96 -1.09
N ALA A 47 0.20 9.90 0.03
CA ALA A 47 0.78 9.60 1.34
C ALA A 47 1.52 8.24 1.35
N PHE A 48 0.90 7.21 0.76
CA PHE A 48 1.51 5.88 0.65
C PHE A 48 2.83 5.91 -0.15
N TRP A 49 2.83 6.49 -1.35
CA TRP A 49 4.01 6.46 -2.21
C TRP A 49 5.15 7.33 -1.67
N ASP A 50 4.86 8.47 -1.06
CA ASP A 50 5.90 9.30 -0.44
C ASP A 50 6.48 8.61 0.80
N ALA A 51 5.65 7.98 1.64
CA ALA A 51 6.13 7.19 2.78
C ALA A 51 7.02 6.02 2.35
N ARG A 52 6.67 5.33 1.25
CA ARG A 52 7.51 4.29 0.64
C ARG A 52 8.89 4.86 0.26
N GLN A 53 8.93 6.04 -0.36
CA GLN A 53 10.21 6.64 -0.74
C GLN A 53 11.02 7.11 0.46
N VAL A 54 10.39 7.60 1.52
CA VAL A 54 11.08 7.90 2.79
C VAL A 54 11.78 6.64 3.33
N ALA A 55 11.05 5.53 3.48
CA ALA A 55 11.60 4.28 3.98
C ALA A 55 12.79 3.76 3.14
N ALA A 56 12.74 3.95 1.82
CA ALA A 56 13.81 3.57 0.92
C ALA A 56 15.02 4.53 0.99
N LEU A 57 14.77 5.84 0.99
CA LEU A 57 15.82 6.86 0.97
C LEU A 57 16.55 6.95 2.32
N GLU A 58 15.89 6.70 3.45
CA GLU A 58 16.53 6.65 4.77
C GLU A 58 17.58 5.52 4.84
N ARG A 59 17.29 4.37 4.26
CA ARG A 59 18.25 3.25 4.13
C ARG A 59 19.42 3.62 3.22
N VAL A 60 19.14 4.23 2.07
CA VAL A 60 20.20 4.71 1.20
C VAL A 60 21.08 5.75 1.91
N ALA A 61 20.48 6.64 2.68
CA ALA A 61 21.20 7.63 3.48
C ALA A 61 22.03 7.01 4.62
N SER A 62 21.64 5.85 5.14
CA SER A 62 22.44 5.07 6.11
C SER A 62 23.55 4.23 5.46
N GLY A 63 23.67 4.25 4.13
CA GLY A 63 24.66 3.49 3.37
C GLY A 63 24.22 2.08 3.00
N GLU A 64 22.95 1.73 3.24
CA GLU A 64 22.35 0.48 2.80
C GLU A 64 21.92 0.56 1.32
N PRO A 65 21.80 -0.57 0.61
CA PRO A 65 21.18 -0.61 -0.70
C PRO A 65 19.72 -0.18 -0.66
N PHE A 66 19.19 0.23 -1.82
CA PHE A 66 17.76 0.43 -1.98
C PHE A 66 17.01 -0.87 -1.64
N PRO A 67 15.97 -0.83 -0.78
CA PRO A 67 15.36 -2.03 -0.23
C PRO A 67 14.51 -2.79 -1.25
N SER A 68 14.14 -4.03 -0.91
CA SER A 68 13.12 -4.77 -1.64
C SER A 68 11.76 -4.09 -1.55
N GLU A 69 10.89 -4.38 -2.53
CA GLU A 69 9.54 -3.81 -2.58
C GLU A 69 8.73 -4.12 -1.32
N ASP A 70 8.78 -5.35 -0.80
CA ASP A 70 8.00 -5.74 0.38
C ASP A 70 8.35 -4.88 1.60
N LEU A 71 9.64 -4.63 1.81
CA LEU A 71 10.13 -3.88 2.95
C LEU A 71 9.70 -2.41 2.89
N ALA A 72 9.81 -1.78 1.71
CA ALA A 72 9.38 -0.41 1.54
C ALA A 72 7.84 -0.27 1.54
N THR A 73 7.13 -1.27 1.02
CA THR A 73 5.66 -1.32 0.98
C THR A 73 5.07 -1.46 2.39
N ASN A 74 5.63 -2.35 3.22
CA ASN A 74 5.15 -2.52 4.59
C ASN A 74 5.36 -1.25 5.42
N ALA A 75 6.54 -0.62 5.33
CA ALA A 75 6.79 0.65 6.00
C ALA A 75 5.83 1.77 5.54
N ALA A 76 5.46 1.79 4.25
CA ALA A 76 4.47 2.72 3.73
C ALA A 76 3.06 2.46 4.27
N LEU A 77 2.65 1.19 4.43
CA LEU A 77 1.37 0.82 5.06
C LEU A 77 1.33 1.24 6.54
N GLU A 78 2.42 1.04 7.27
CA GLU A 78 2.55 1.48 8.67
C GLU A 78 2.38 3.00 8.81
N ALA A 79 3.00 3.77 7.92
CA ALA A 79 2.95 5.24 7.94
C ALA A 79 1.53 5.81 7.74
N ILE A 80 0.63 5.05 7.12
CA ILE A 80 -0.76 5.46 6.87
C ILE A 80 -1.78 4.63 7.67
N ALA A 81 -1.33 3.81 8.63
CA ALA A 81 -2.20 2.87 9.33
C ALA A 81 -3.39 3.54 10.03
N ASP A 82 -3.17 4.71 10.62
CA ASP A 82 -4.21 5.49 11.31
C ASP A 82 -5.27 6.08 10.35
N ALA A 83 -5.01 6.07 9.04
CA ALA A 83 -5.98 6.52 8.04
C ALA A 83 -7.02 5.44 7.68
N PHE A 84 -6.82 4.19 8.13
CA PHE A 84 -7.78 3.11 7.88
C PHE A 84 -9.04 3.26 8.75
N ASN A 85 -10.20 2.97 8.17
CA ASN A 85 -11.44 2.96 8.92
C ASN A 85 -11.55 1.66 9.75
N PRO A 86 -11.54 1.73 11.10
CA PRO A 86 -11.58 0.56 11.97
C PRO A 86 -12.88 -0.24 11.82
N ASP A 87 -13.98 0.40 11.43
CA ASP A 87 -15.28 -0.27 11.26
C ASP A 87 -15.30 -1.20 10.04
N THR A 88 -14.47 -0.92 9.04
CA THR A 88 -14.47 -1.66 7.76
C THR A 88 -13.26 -2.55 7.56
N ILE A 89 -12.16 -2.34 8.29
CA ILE A 89 -10.88 -3.01 8.02
C ILE A 89 -10.94 -4.53 8.16
N GLY A 90 -11.67 -5.04 9.17
CA GLY A 90 -11.85 -6.48 9.37
C GLY A 90 -12.61 -7.12 8.20
N GLN A 91 -13.69 -6.49 7.74
CA GLN A 91 -14.45 -7.00 6.59
C GLN A 91 -13.64 -6.89 5.29
N ALA A 92 -12.88 -5.82 5.11
CA ALA A 92 -12.01 -5.64 3.95
C ALA A 92 -10.96 -6.76 3.85
N ALA A 93 -10.37 -7.20 4.97
CA ALA A 93 -9.42 -8.32 4.99
C ALA A 93 -10.08 -9.64 4.53
N VAL A 94 -11.30 -9.91 4.98
CA VAL A 94 -12.08 -11.10 4.59
C VAL A 94 -12.47 -11.04 3.11
N ASP A 95 -12.92 -9.88 2.62
CA ASP A 95 -13.34 -9.72 1.23
C ASP A 95 -12.15 -9.89 0.27
N ALA A 96 -10.98 -9.33 0.62
CA ALA A 96 -9.76 -9.54 -0.14
C ALA A 96 -9.33 -11.02 -0.16
N ALA A 97 -9.44 -11.72 0.97
CA ALA A 97 -9.16 -13.15 1.05
C ALA A 97 -10.09 -13.96 0.13
N ARG A 98 -11.39 -13.68 0.15
CA ARG A 98 -12.39 -14.33 -0.71
C ARG A 98 -12.18 -14.04 -2.19
N GLN A 99 -11.88 -12.80 -2.54
CA GLN A 99 -11.61 -12.42 -3.93
C GLN A 99 -10.40 -13.17 -4.48
N LEU A 100 -9.34 -13.26 -3.68
CA LEU A 100 -8.15 -14.02 -4.02
C LEU A 100 -8.44 -15.51 -4.18
N ASP A 101 -9.19 -16.10 -3.25
CA ASP A 101 -9.56 -17.53 -3.32
C ASP A 101 -10.35 -17.80 -4.62
N ALA A 102 -11.32 -16.94 -4.96
CA ALA A 102 -12.07 -17.02 -6.21
C ALA A 102 -11.18 -16.86 -7.45
N VAL A 103 -10.16 -15.99 -7.43
CA VAL A 103 -9.20 -15.86 -8.54
C VAL A 103 -8.39 -17.14 -8.68
N VAL A 104 -7.91 -17.71 -7.58
CA VAL A 104 -7.13 -18.97 -7.59
C VAL A 104 -7.95 -20.13 -8.19
N GLU A 105 -9.25 -20.21 -7.90
CA GLU A 105 -10.15 -21.23 -8.47
C GLU A 105 -10.29 -21.15 -10.00
N THR A 106 -10.01 -19.98 -10.60
CA THR A 106 -10.06 -19.81 -12.06
C THR A 106 -8.76 -20.18 -12.78
N LEU A 107 -7.68 -20.45 -12.04
CA LEU A 107 -6.38 -20.77 -12.62
C LEU A 107 -6.35 -22.20 -13.17
N THR A 108 -5.74 -22.37 -14.35
CA THR A 108 -5.50 -23.69 -14.92
C THR A 108 -4.33 -24.41 -14.19
N PRO A 109 -4.26 -25.75 -14.27
CA PRO A 109 -3.12 -26.50 -13.74
C PRO A 109 -1.76 -26.01 -14.26
N ASP A 110 -1.68 -25.61 -15.54
CA ASP A 110 -0.45 -25.06 -16.13
C ASP A 110 -0.07 -23.71 -15.52
N GLN A 111 -1.04 -22.84 -15.26
CA GLN A 111 -0.81 -21.54 -14.60
C GLN A 111 -0.34 -21.74 -13.15
N VAL A 112 -0.96 -22.67 -12.42
CA VAL A 112 -0.54 -23.07 -11.07
C VAL A 112 0.87 -23.66 -11.10
N GLY A 113 1.16 -24.54 -12.06
CA GLY A 113 2.49 -25.12 -12.28
C GLY A 113 3.56 -24.07 -12.57
N ALA A 114 3.25 -23.06 -13.40
CA ALA A 114 4.18 -21.98 -13.71
C ALA A 114 4.49 -21.10 -12.48
N LEU A 115 3.48 -20.78 -11.67
CA LEU A 115 3.68 -20.00 -10.44
C LEU A 115 4.50 -20.77 -9.41
N THR A 116 4.13 -22.03 -9.16
CA THR A 116 4.83 -22.87 -8.19
C THR A 116 6.26 -23.19 -8.62
N GLY A 117 6.47 -23.54 -9.90
CA GLY A 117 7.80 -23.82 -10.46
C GLY A 117 8.75 -22.62 -10.52
N SER A 118 8.22 -21.39 -10.45
CA SER A 118 9.02 -20.16 -10.41
C SER A 118 9.24 -19.59 -9.00
N GLY A 119 8.91 -20.35 -7.95
CA GLY A 119 9.04 -19.92 -6.55
C GLY A 119 7.99 -18.91 -6.11
N LYS A 120 6.92 -18.70 -6.90
CA LYS A 120 5.83 -17.76 -6.62
C LYS A 120 4.61 -18.43 -6.02
N SER A 121 4.79 -19.59 -5.38
CA SER A 121 3.72 -20.30 -4.67
C SER A 121 3.01 -19.41 -3.66
N TYR A 122 3.73 -18.47 -3.03
CA TYR A 122 3.18 -17.50 -2.09
C TYR A 122 2.07 -16.62 -2.67
N ALA A 123 1.95 -16.49 -4.00
CA ALA A 123 0.90 -15.70 -4.65
C ALA A 123 -0.46 -16.41 -4.64
N ILE A 124 -0.48 -17.74 -4.53
CA ILE A 124 -1.69 -18.58 -4.59
C ILE A 124 -1.91 -19.41 -3.34
N ALA A 125 -0.83 -19.80 -2.65
CA ALA A 125 -0.86 -20.50 -1.37
C ALA A 125 -0.80 -19.49 -0.22
N ARG A 126 -1.94 -18.84 0.05
CA ARG A 126 -2.01 -17.71 1.00
C ARG A 126 -2.36 -18.10 2.44
N ALA A 127 -2.76 -19.35 2.67
CA ALA A 127 -3.06 -19.86 4.00
C ALA A 127 -1.90 -19.64 5.01
N PRO A 128 -0.62 -19.99 4.73
CA PRO A 128 0.45 -19.81 5.72
C PRO A 128 0.58 -18.38 6.27
N HIS A 129 0.47 -17.39 5.38
CA HIS A 129 0.52 -15.96 5.74
C HIS A 129 -0.72 -15.53 6.54
N ARG A 130 -1.91 -15.99 6.16
CA ARG A 130 -3.15 -15.69 6.92
C ARG A 130 -3.05 -16.28 8.32
N GLU A 131 -2.66 -17.55 8.43
CA GLU A 131 -2.53 -18.26 9.70
C GLU A 131 -1.49 -17.62 10.63
N GLU A 132 -0.41 -17.06 10.09
CA GLU A 132 0.56 -16.28 10.88
C GLU A 132 -0.08 -15.07 11.54
N HIS A 133 -0.78 -14.22 10.77
CA HIS A 133 -1.41 -13.03 11.32
C HIS A 133 -2.64 -13.34 12.17
N ILE A 134 -3.39 -14.40 11.86
CA ILE A 134 -4.49 -14.87 12.71
C ILE A 134 -3.96 -15.19 14.10
N ARG A 135 -2.87 -15.98 14.22
CA ARG A 135 -2.26 -16.26 15.52
C ARG A 135 -1.78 -15.00 16.23
N GLN A 136 -1.12 -14.08 15.53
CA GLN A 136 -0.67 -12.81 16.13
C GLN A 136 -1.84 -11.99 16.71
N ILE A 137 -2.99 -12.00 16.03
CA ILE A 137 -4.20 -11.32 16.49
C ILE A 137 -4.83 -12.07 17.67
N GLU A 138 -4.96 -13.40 17.59
CA GLU A 138 -5.49 -14.24 18.67
C GLU A 138 -4.65 -14.10 19.95
N ASP A 139 -3.32 -14.14 19.83
CA ASP A 139 -2.38 -13.95 20.94
C ASP A 139 -2.53 -12.57 21.61
N ALA A 140 -2.84 -11.52 20.82
CA ALA A 140 -3.06 -10.17 21.33
C ALA A 140 -4.42 -10.00 22.02
N LEU A 141 -5.40 -10.85 21.71
CA LEU A 141 -6.75 -10.83 22.31
C LEU A 141 -6.83 -11.63 23.62
N GLY A 142 -5.95 -12.62 23.80
CA GLY A 142 -5.84 -13.46 25.01
C GLY A 142 -6.64 -14.76 24.93
#